data_AF-A0A7J7I605-F1
#
_entry.id   AF-A0A7J7I605-F1
#
_cell.length_a   1.000
_cell.length_b   1.000
_cell.length_c   1.000
_cell.angle_alpha   90.00
_cell.angle_beta   90.00
_cell.angle_gamma   90.00
#
_symmetry.space_group_name_H-M   'P 1'
#
loop_
_entity.id
_entity.type
_entity.pdbx_description
1 polymer ?
#
loop_
_entity_poly.entity_id
_entity_poly.type
_entity_poly.pdbx_seq_one_letter_code
_entity_poly.pdbx_strand_id
1 'polypeptide(L)'
;MGVKGEFKVKVNKKEVVAAVLPMQEHWLPQSNLDLLLPPLDVGVFFCYNKPITDSSLTFGSMVSVLKKAMAQALVSYYAFAGEMVENSVGEPELLCNNRGVDFIEAFADVKLQDLNLYNPDDTIEGKLVPKKMRGVLCVQATELVCGGLVVACTFDHRVADAYTANMFLVSWAEMAHSKPLTLLPSFRRSLISPRRPGFYNPSLDDMYVPVSALPPPKPQHPNADHLISRIYYVQADELSRLQSLAENSGIGHKTTKLEAFSAFLWKMVAAGVVEGDKICRMGIVVDGRLRMGGGETDRLKLMNTYFGNVLSIPYGEKRADELRERPLSWVANTVHECLESAVTKDHFLDLIDWVEAHRPEPALAKIYASGGEEDAGPAFVVSSGKRFPGSKVDFGWGKPMLGSYHFPWGGEAGYVMPMPSPLGNGDWVVYMHLLKSQMELIETHAAHVFRPLTFDYLLNLV
;
A
#
# COMPACT_ATOMS: atom_id res chain seq x y z
N MET A 1 -6.79 12.45 -24.29
CA MET A 1 -7.59 11.21 -24.19
C MET A 1 -6.66 10.07 -24.55
N GLY A 2 -6.25 9.26 -23.57
CA GLY A 2 -5.37 8.11 -23.80
C GLY A 2 -6.06 7.03 -24.64
N VAL A 3 -5.26 6.11 -25.18
CA VAL A 3 -5.76 4.93 -25.90
C VAL A 3 -6.57 4.11 -24.87
N LYS A 4 -7.87 3.86 -25.13
CA LYS A 4 -8.64 2.81 -24.43
C LYS A 4 -7.78 1.56 -24.48
N GLY A 5 -7.55 0.84 -23.37
CA GLY A 5 -6.47 -0.15 -23.15
C GLY A 5 -6.34 -1.36 -24.10
N GLU A 6 -6.62 -1.22 -25.38
CA GLU A 6 -6.35 -2.12 -26.49
C GLU A 6 -4.86 -2.12 -26.87
N PHE A 7 -3.97 -2.34 -25.91
CA PHE A 7 -2.59 -2.72 -26.22
C PHE A 7 -2.30 -4.12 -25.69
N LYS A 8 -1.46 -4.85 -26.42
CA LYS A 8 -1.06 -6.20 -26.07
C LYS A 8 0.27 -6.16 -25.34
N VAL A 9 0.35 -6.89 -24.23
CA VAL A 9 1.61 -7.20 -23.55
C VAL A 9 2.03 -8.60 -23.98
N LYS A 10 3.21 -8.70 -24.61
CA LYS A 10 3.82 -9.97 -24.99
C LYS A 10 4.92 -10.30 -23.99
N VAL A 11 4.76 -11.41 -23.27
CA VAL A 11 5.85 -11.95 -22.45
C VAL A 11 6.90 -12.58 -23.37
N ASN A 12 8.13 -12.09 -23.26
CA ASN A 12 9.28 -12.54 -24.05
C ASN A 12 10.06 -13.64 -23.31
N LYS A 13 10.27 -13.47 -22.01
CA LYS A 13 11.03 -14.40 -21.17
C LYS A 13 10.47 -14.45 -19.76
N LYS A 14 10.54 -15.63 -19.13
CA LYS A 14 10.33 -15.83 -17.70
C LYS A 14 11.52 -16.60 -17.15
N GLU A 15 12.03 -16.17 -16.03
CA GLU A 15 13.08 -16.88 -15.31
C GLU A 15 12.97 -16.63 -13.80
N VAL A 16 13.74 -17.37 -13.03
CA VAL A 16 13.80 -17.23 -11.58
C VAL A 16 15.14 -16.61 -11.22
N VAL A 17 15.11 -15.52 -10.45
CA VAL A 17 16.31 -14.86 -9.94
C VAL A 17 16.41 -15.14 -8.45
N ALA A 18 17.38 -15.97 -8.08
CA ALA A 18 17.70 -16.28 -6.69
C ALA A 18 18.79 -15.36 -6.15
N ALA A 19 19.02 -15.40 -4.83
CA ALA A 19 20.17 -14.73 -4.23
C ALA A 19 21.48 -15.27 -4.85
N VAL A 20 22.45 -14.37 -5.06
CA VAL A 20 23.73 -14.68 -5.72
C VAL A 20 24.65 -15.56 -4.88
N LEU A 21 24.40 -15.64 -3.57
CA LEU A 21 25.16 -16.49 -2.65
C LEU A 21 24.30 -17.69 -2.21
N PRO A 22 24.92 -18.86 -1.94
CA PRO A 22 24.22 -19.98 -1.31
C PRO A 22 23.56 -19.54 0.00
N MET A 23 22.32 -19.97 0.21
CA MET A 23 21.56 -19.68 1.42
C MET A 23 21.16 -20.98 2.10
N GLN A 24 21.25 -21.01 3.42
CA GLN A 24 20.74 -22.12 4.20
C GLN A 24 19.23 -21.99 4.32
N GLU A 25 18.52 -23.07 3.97
CA GLU A 25 17.10 -23.19 4.20
C GLU A 25 16.80 -23.11 5.70
N HIS A 26 15.84 -22.25 6.06
CA HIS A 26 15.32 -22.13 7.41
C HIS A 26 13.91 -21.55 7.36
N TRP A 27 13.21 -21.67 8.49
CA TRP A 27 11.91 -21.08 8.69
C TRP A 27 12.07 -19.75 9.42
N LEU A 28 11.44 -18.71 8.89
CA LEU A 28 11.31 -17.43 9.57
C LEU A 28 9.87 -17.32 10.09
N PRO A 29 9.67 -17.35 11.42
CA PRO A 29 8.34 -17.21 11.99
C PRO A 29 7.77 -15.83 11.67
N GLN A 30 6.45 -15.80 11.48
CA GLN A 30 5.68 -14.57 11.43
C GLN A 30 5.61 -13.94 12.82
N SER A 31 5.67 -12.61 12.88
CA SER A 31 5.30 -11.90 14.11
C SER A 31 3.79 -11.84 14.27
N ASN A 32 3.31 -11.57 15.48
CA ASN A 32 1.88 -11.35 15.75
C ASN A 32 1.25 -10.31 14.80
N LEU A 33 1.97 -9.25 14.45
CA LEU A 33 1.45 -8.22 13.53
C LEU A 33 1.46 -8.66 12.06
N ASP A 34 2.29 -9.62 11.67
CA ASP A 34 2.25 -10.22 10.34
C ASP A 34 1.00 -11.11 10.17
N LEU A 35 0.55 -11.76 11.25
CA LEU A 35 -0.60 -12.66 11.27
C LEU A 35 -1.96 -11.95 11.11
N LEU A 36 -2.01 -10.62 11.28
CA LEU A 36 -3.22 -9.81 11.10
C LEU A 36 -3.54 -9.52 9.63
N LEU A 37 -2.61 -9.80 8.72
CA LEU A 37 -2.76 -9.44 7.32
C LEU A 37 -3.17 -10.66 6.48
N PRO A 38 -4.18 -10.53 5.61
CA PRO A 38 -4.64 -11.62 4.78
C PRO A 38 -3.62 -11.95 3.67
N PRO A 39 -3.74 -13.10 3.00
CA PRO A 39 -2.99 -13.43 1.79
C PRO A 39 -3.40 -12.54 0.61
N LEU A 40 -2.95 -11.28 0.65
CA LEU A 40 -3.21 -10.25 -0.35
C LEU A 40 -1.95 -9.99 -1.16
N ASP A 41 -2.10 -9.93 -2.48
CA ASP A 41 -1.02 -9.54 -3.37
C ASP A 41 -1.04 -8.02 -3.59
N VAL A 42 0.06 -7.35 -3.24
CA VAL A 42 0.21 -5.89 -3.37
C VAL A 42 1.11 -5.58 -4.55
N GLY A 43 0.58 -4.88 -5.55
CA GLY A 43 1.30 -4.40 -6.72
C GLY A 43 1.86 -2.99 -6.55
N VAL A 44 3.06 -2.77 -7.08
CA VAL A 44 3.72 -1.46 -7.23
C VAL A 44 4.37 -1.38 -8.59
N PHE A 45 4.26 -0.25 -9.27
CA PHE A 45 4.85 -0.05 -10.59
C PHE A 45 5.58 1.29 -10.69
N PHE A 46 6.59 1.32 -11.56
CA PHE A 46 7.45 2.46 -11.84
C PHE A 46 7.57 2.66 -13.36
N CYS A 47 7.26 3.86 -13.83
CA CYS A 47 7.33 4.26 -15.22
C CYS A 47 8.58 5.10 -15.47
N TYR A 48 9.44 4.67 -16.39
CA TYR A 48 10.68 5.35 -16.77
C TYR A 48 10.61 5.82 -18.22
N ASN A 49 11.07 7.05 -18.43
CA ASN A 49 11.31 7.56 -19.78
C ASN A 49 12.37 6.74 -20.50
N LYS A 50 12.36 6.82 -21.83
CA LYS A 50 13.47 6.31 -22.63
C LYS A 50 14.78 6.98 -22.14
N PRO A 51 15.82 6.20 -21.80
CA PRO A 51 17.11 6.77 -21.43
C PRO A 51 17.68 7.61 -22.58
N ILE A 52 17.89 8.92 -22.37
CA ILE A 52 18.35 9.86 -23.41
C ILE A 52 19.88 9.90 -23.49
N THR A 53 20.55 9.70 -22.35
CA THR A 53 21.97 10.02 -22.16
C THR A 53 22.94 8.94 -22.61
N ASP A 54 22.46 7.74 -22.97
CA ASP A 54 23.33 6.63 -23.37
C ASP A 54 22.65 5.76 -24.42
N SER A 55 23.04 5.95 -25.69
CA SER A 55 22.53 5.16 -26.81
C SER A 55 22.93 3.69 -26.78
N SER A 56 23.82 3.30 -25.86
CA SER A 56 24.22 1.91 -25.64
C SER A 56 23.30 1.16 -24.64
N LEU A 57 22.43 1.88 -23.91
CA LEU A 57 21.44 1.26 -23.03
C LEU A 57 20.32 0.63 -23.85
N THR A 58 20.34 -0.70 -23.92
CA THR A 58 19.29 -1.51 -24.54
C THR A 58 18.37 -2.07 -23.45
N PHE A 59 17.16 -2.48 -23.80
CA PHE A 59 16.28 -3.17 -22.85
C PHE A 59 16.96 -4.39 -22.21
N GLY A 60 17.69 -5.18 -23.01
CA GLY A 60 18.44 -6.34 -22.52
C GLY A 60 19.52 -5.98 -21.49
N SER A 61 20.27 -4.88 -21.68
CA SER A 61 21.27 -4.45 -20.69
C SER A 61 20.62 -3.92 -19.42
N MET A 62 19.52 -3.16 -19.51
CA MET A 62 18.75 -2.70 -18.35
C MET A 62 18.20 -3.89 -17.53
N VAL A 63 17.60 -4.87 -18.20
CA VAL A 63 17.11 -6.10 -17.55
C VAL A 63 18.24 -6.88 -16.88
N SER A 64 19.41 -6.98 -17.52
CA SER A 64 20.58 -7.62 -16.92
C SER A 64 21.01 -6.93 -15.62
N VAL A 65 21.01 -5.59 -15.60
CA VAL A 65 21.27 -4.79 -14.39
C VAL A 65 20.22 -5.08 -13.32
N LEU A 66 18.93 -5.04 -13.66
CA LEU A 66 17.82 -5.34 -12.72
C LEU A 66 18.02 -6.69 -12.04
N LYS A 67 18.26 -7.74 -12.81
CA LYS A 67 18.40 -9.11 -12.29
C LYS A 67 19.64 -9.28 -11.44
N LYS A 68 20.79 -8.77 -11.90
CA LYS A 68 22.05 -8.83 -11.15
C LYS A 68 21.92 -8.10 -9.81
N ALA A 69 21.37 -6.89 -9.83
CA ALA A 69 21.15 -6.09 -8.63
C ALA A 69 20.19 -6.77 -7.67
N MET A 70 19.12 -7.40 -8.18
CA MET A 70 18.15 -8.13 -7.36
C MET A 70 18.81 -9.35 -6.72
N ALA A 71 19.55 -10.16 -7.47
CA ALA A 71 20.28 -11.31 -6.94
C ALA A 71 21.25 -10.91 -5.81
N GLN A 72 21.85 -9.72 -5.88
CA GLN A 72 22.69 -9.18 -4.81
C GLN A 72 21.86 -8.68 -3.62
N ALA A 73 20.77 -7.94 -3.85
CA ALA A 73 19.90 -7.44 -2.79
C ALA A 73 19.24 -8.57 -1.99
N LEU A 74 18.85 -9.66 -2.67
CA LEU A 74 18.23 -10.84 -2.06
C LEU A 74 19.16 -11.57 -1.06
N VAL A 75 20.47 -11.32 -1.06
CA VAL A 75 21.36 -11.82 -0.01
C VAL A 75 20.97 -11.25 1.36
N SER A 76 20.66 -9.95 1.41
CA SER A 76 20.23 -9.29 2.66
C SER A 76 18.72 -9.39 2.85
N TYR A 77 17.95 -9.30 1.76
CA TYR A 77 16.49 -9.35 1.75
C TYR A 77 15.96 -10.75 1.37
N TYR A 78 16.58 -11.80 1.94
CA TYR A 78 16.34 -13.19 1.55
C TYR A 78 14.89 -13.66 1.71
N ALA A 79 14.14 -13.04 2.62
CA ALA A 79 12.73 -13.33 2.82
C ALA A 79 11.92 -13.18 1.53
N PHE A 80 12.27 -12.23 0.65
CA PHE A 80 11.58 -12.05 -0.64
C PHE A 80 11.86 -13.17 -1.66
N ALA A 81 12.87 -14.01 -1.43
CA ALA A 81 13.17 -15.20 -2.23
C ALA A 81 12.59 -16.49 -1.63
N GLY A 82 11.75 -16.39 -0.59
CA GLY A 82 11.11 -17.53 0.07
C GLY A 82 9.73 -17.87 -0.46
N GLU A 83 9.05 -18.75 0.27
CA GLU A 83 7.68 -19.21 0.01
C GLU A 83 6.86 -19.16 1.32
N MET A 84 5.61 -18.72 1.24
CA MET A 84 4.68 -18.84 2.37
C MET A 84 4.19 -20.29 2.48
N VAL A 85 4.35 -20.87 3.66
CA VAL A 85 3.92 -22.24 4.00
C VAL A 85 3.07 -22.22 5.27
N GLU A 86 2.40 -23.33 5.59
CA GLU A 86 1.70 -23.50 6.87
C GLU A 86 2.57 -24.30 7.83
N ASN A 87 2.60 -23.89 9.10
CA ASN A 87 3.27 -24.63 10.16
C ASN A 87 2.37 -25.77 10.70
N SER A 88 2.84 -26.50 11.72
CA SER A 88 2.12 -27.65 12.29
C SER A 88 0.77 -27.32 12.93
N VAL A 89 0.48 -26.05 13.21
CA VAL A 89 -0.79 -25.58 13.79
C VAL A 89 -1.63 -24.78 12.79
N GLY A 90 -1.24 -24.75 11.51
CA GLY A 90 -1.97 -24.09 10.43
C GLY A 90 -1.72 -22.58 10.30
N GLU A 91 -0.75 -22.02 11.03
CA GLU A 91 -0.39 -20.61 10.86
C GLU A 91 0.57 -20.41 9.68
N PRO A 92 0.49 -19.26 8.99
CA PRO A 92 1.44 -18.92 7.95
C PRO A 92 2.86 -18.73 8.53
N GLU A 93 3.83 -19.33 7.88
CA GLU A 93 5.26 -19.19 8.17
C GLU A 93 6.05 -19.00 6.86
N LEU A 94 7.17 -18.29 6.91
CA LEU A 94 8.00 -18.06 5.74
C LEU A 94 9.11 -19.11 5.65
N LEU A 95 9.07 -19.93 4.61
CA LEU A 95 10.17 -20.83 4.25
C LEU A 95 11.21 -20.07 3.44
N CYS A 96 12.34 -19.74 4.06
CA CYS A 96 13.48 -19.06 3.45
C CYS A 96 14.38 -20.08 2.73
N ASN A 97 13.89 -20.65 1.63
CA ASN A 97 14.58 -21.68 0.84
C ASN A 97 15.35 -21.14 -0.37
N ASN A 98 15.42 -19.81 -0.55
CA ASN A 98 16.00 -19.17 -1.72
C ASN A 98 15.43 -19.70 -3.06
N ARG A 99 14.14 -20.04 -3.07
CA ARG A 99 13.40 -20.38 -4.30
C ARG A 99 13.56 -19.29 -5.36
N GLY A 100 13.71 -18.04 -4.95
CA GLY A 100 13.97 -16.90 -5.81
C GLY A 100 12.71 -16.21 -6.32
N VAL A 101 12.91 -15.14 -7.08
CA VAL A 101 11.86 -14.24 -7.55
C VAL A 101 11.53 -14.55 -9.01
N ASP A 102 10.26 -14.75 -9.33
CA ASP A 102 9.82 -14.84 -10.72
C ASP A 102 10.04 -13.50 -11.42
N PHE A 103 10.89 -13.48 -12.44
CA PHE A 103 11.23 -12.30 -13.22
C PHE A 103 10.71 -12.45 -14.66
N ILE A 104 9.86 -11.52 -15.08
CA ILE A 104 9.20 -11.50 -16.38
C ILE A 104 9.77 -10.36 -17.22
N GLU A 105 10.20 -10.69 -18.43
CA GLU A 105 10.51 -9.71 -19.46
C GLU A 105 9.35 -9.66 -20.45
N ALA A 106 8.83 -8.46 -20.71
CA ALA A 106 7.72 -8.24 -21.61
C ALA A 106 7.96 -7.06 -22.54
N PHE A 107 7.18 -7.02 -23.62
CA PHE A 107 7.07 -5.90 -24.52
C PHE A 107 5.60 -5.49 -24.63
N ALA A 108 5.31 -4.19 -24.61
CA ALA A 108 3.97 -3.65 -24.79
C ALA A 108 3.93 -2.68 -25.97
N ASP A 109 3.00 -2.93 -26.89
CA ASP A 109 2.80 -2.12 -28.10
C ASP A 109 1.99 -0.85 -27.80
N VAL A 110 2.52 -0.03 -26.90
CA VAL A 110 1.94 1.25 -26.47
C VAL A 110 3.06 2.20 -26.09
N LYS A 111 2.90 3.49 -26.38
CA LYS A 111 3.87 4.49 -25.92
C LYS A 111 3.59 4.82 -24.46
N LEU A 112 4.62 5.20 -23.74
CA LEU A 112 4.50 5.59 -22.34
C LEU A 112 3.41 6.66 -22.16
N GLN A 113 3.50 7.75 -22.92
CA GLN A 113 2.55 8.87 -22.91
C GLN A 113 1.08 8.50 -23.23
N ASP A 114 0.85 7.35 -23.86
CA ASP A 114 -0.48 6.90 -24.26
C ASP A 114 -1.14 6.03 -23.17
N LEU A 115 -0.40 5.68 -22.11
CA LEU A 115 -0.95 4.97 -20.96
C LEU A 115 -1.98 5.84 -20.23
N ASN A 116 -3.14 5.25 -19.94
CA ASN A 116 -4.17 5.86 -19.11
C ASN A 116 -3.82 5.75 -17.62
N LEU A 117 -2.91 6.61 -17.15
CA LEU A 117 -2.47 6.63 -15.74
C LEU A 117 -3.61 6.92 -14.76
N TYR A 118 -4.68 7.56 -15.24
CA TYR A 118 -5.89 7.80 -14.46
C TYR A 118 -6.62 6.50 -14.10
N ASN A 119 -6.71 5.56 -15.04
CA ASN A 119 -7.43 4.29 -14.87
C ASN A 119 -6.44 3.11 -14.89
N PRO A 120 -5.85 2.76 -13.73
CA PRO A 120 -4.91 1.65 -13.68
C PRO A 120 -5.56 0.28 -13.92
N ASP A 121 -6.87 0.11 -13.71
CA ASP A 121 -7.56 -1.14 -14.04
C ASP A 121 -7.51 -1.46 -15.55
N ASP A 122 -7.47 -0.41 -16.38
CA ASP A 122 -7.42 -0.58 -17.84
C ASP A 122 -5.99 -0.81 -18.35
N THR A 123 -5.00 -0.14 -17.75
CA THR A 123 -3.64 -0.11 -18.34
C THR A 123 -2.57 -0.80 -17.52
N ILE A 124 -2.76 -0.95 -16.22
CA ILE A 124 -1.80 -1.56 -15.31
C ILE A 124 -2.22 -2.99 -14.97
N GLU A 125 -3.47 -3.17 -14.52
CA GLU A 125 -3.98 -4.45 -14.02
C GLU A 125 -3.90 -5.56 -15.06
N GLY A 126 -3.34 -6.70 -14.66
CA GLY A 126 -3.18 -7.87 -15.53
C GLY A 126 -2.30 -7.67 -16.77
N LYS A 127 -1.66 -6.50 -16.92
CA LYS A 127 -0.85 -6.11 -18.09
C LYS A 127 0.58 -5.77 -17.70
N LEU A 128 0.75 -4.69 -16.93
CA LEU A 128 2.06 -4.12 -16.62
C LEU A 128 2.53 -4.48 -15.21
N VAL A 129 1.61 -4.80 -14.30
CA VAL A 129 1.90 -5.39 -12.98
C VAL A 129 1.80 -6.92 -13.08
N PRO A 130 2.79 -7.68 -12.60
CA PRO A 130 2.75 -9.14 -12.72
C PRO A 130 1.73 -9.75 -11.77
N LYS A 131 1.01 -10.78 -12.23
CA LYS A 131 0.28 -11.67 -11.32
C LYS A 131 1.25 -12.65 -10.68
N LYS A 132 1.39 -12.60 -9.35
CA LYS A 132 2.24 -13.54 -8.61
C LYS A 132 1.61 -14.93 -8.63
N MET A 133 2.34 -15.92 -9.16
CA MET A 133 1.88 -17.31 -9.24
C MET A 133 2.50 -18.20 -8.16
N ARG A 134 3.74 -17.91 -7.76
CA ARG A 134 4.54 -18.66 -6.80
C ARG A 134 5.46 -17.70 -6.02
N GLY A 135 6.06 -18.19 -4.94
CA GLY A 135 6.92 -17.38 -4.10
C GLY A 135 6.16 -16.25 -3.41
N VAL A 136 6.91 -15.30 -2.88
CA VAL A 136 6.36 -14.14 -2.16
C VAL A 136 6.58 -12.82 -2.87
N LEU A 137 7.36 -12.81 -3.96
CA LEU A 137 7.63 -11.65 -4.81
C LEU A 137 7.69 -12.09 -6.28
N CYS A 138 7.12 -11.27 -7.17
CA CYS A 138 7.23 -11.39 -8.62
C CYS A 138 7.54 -10.01 -9.21
N VAL A 139 8.38 -9.98 -10.25
CA VAL A 139 8.83 -8.76 -10.93
C VAL A 139 8.56 -8.86 -12.42
N GLN A 140 8.12 -7.76 -13.04
CA GLN A 140 8.02 -7.62 -14.48
C GLN A 140 8.73 -6.36 -14.95
N ALA A 141 9.61 -6.50 -15.94
CA ALA A 141 10.18 -5.41 -16.72
C ALA A 141 9.54 -5.42 -18.10
N THR A 142 8.88 -4.31 -18.49
CA THR A 142 8.15 -4.19 -19.75
C THR A 142 8.73 -3.05 -20.60
N GLU A 143 9.29 -3.39 -21.75
CA GLU A 143 9.69 -2.42 -22.78
C GLU A 143 8.45 -1.89 -23.50
N LEU A 144 8.38 -0.58 -23.71
CA LEU A 144 7.32 0.08 -24.46
C LEU A 144 7.79 0.41 -25.88
N VAL A 145 6.89 0.52 -26.85
CA VAL A 145 7.23 0.81 -28.27
C VAL A 145 8.03 2.12 -28.45
N CYS A 146 7.89 3.07 -27.52
CA CYS A 146 8.66 4.32 -27.51
C CYS A 146 10.06 4.20 -26.88
N GLY A 147 10.48 3.00 -26.46
CA GLY A 147 11.70 2.74 -25.70
C GLY A 147 11.61 3.11 -24.21
N GLY A 148 10.41 3.44 -23.72
CA GLY A 148 10.16 3.59 -22.28
C GLY A 148 10.16 2.24 -21.56
N LEU A 149 10.27 2.26 -20.24
CA LEU A 149 10.34 1.05 -19.42
C LEU A 149 9.33 1.14 -18.26
N VAL A 150 8.58 0.06 -18.03
CA VAL A 150 7.80 -0.13 -16.80
C VAL A 150 8.42 -1.26 -15.99
N VAL A 151 8.79 -0.98 -14.74
CA VAL A 151 9.24 -2.00 -13.78
C VAL A 151 8.18 -2.11 -12.70
N ALA A 152 7.61 -3.30 -12.54
CA ALA A 152 6.56 -3.56 -11.57
C ALA A 152 6.87 -4.78 -10.71
N CYS A 153 6.40 -4.75 -9.47
CA CYS A 153 6.55 -5.81 -8.50
C CYS A 153 5.17 -6.15 -7.90
N THR A 154 4.96 -7.42 -7.58
CA THR A 154 3.80 -7.89 -6.80
C THR A 154 4.31 -8.76 -5.67
N PHE A 155 3.97 -8.43 -4.43
CA PHE A 155 4.45 -9.15 -3.24
C PHE A 155 3.30 -9.60 -2.32
N ASP A 156 3.53 -10.67 -1.58
CA ASP A 156 2.58 -11.19 -0.59
C ASP A 156 2.58 -10.30 0.67
N HIS A 157 1.44 -9.70 1.01
CA HIS A 157 1.34 -8.74 2.10
C HIS A 157 1.66 -9.36 3.47
N ARG A 158 1.51 -10.68 3.61
CA ARG A 158 1.90 -11.40 4.84
C ARG A 158 3.40 -11.32 5.11
N VAL A 159 4.22 -11.05 4.10
CA VAL A 159 5.69 -10.97 4.23
C VAL A 159 6.15 -9.56 4.57
N ALA A 160 5.49 -8.53 4.05
CA ALA A 160 5.95 -7.17 4.17
C ALA A 160 4.80 -6.17 4.08
N ASP A 161 4.90 -5.09 4.86
CA ASP A 161 4.12 -3.88 4.61
C ASP A 161 4.79 -3.00 3.55
N ALA A 162 4.12 -1.92 3.16
CA ALA A 162 4.67 -0.97 2.21
C ALA A 162 6.01 -0.36 2.67
N TYR A 163 6.26 -0.22 3.98
CA TYR A 163 7.54 0.29 4.48
C TYR A 163 8.68 -0.69 4.17
N THR A 164 8.50 -1.98 4.51
CA THR A 164 9.48 -3.03 4.21
C THR A 164 9.66 -3.23 2.70
N ALA A 165 8.58 -3.21 1.91
CA ALA A 165 8.68 -3.26 0.44
C ALA A 165 9.50 -2.08 -0.11
N ASN A 166 9.26 -0.86 0.40
CA ASN A 166 10.01 0.33 0.02
C ASN A 166 11.50 0.24 0.38
N MET A 167 11.86 -0.36 1.53
CA MET A 167 13.27 -0.61 1.87
C MET A 167 13.94 -1.49 0.80
N PHE A 168 13.30 -2.59 0.40
CA PHE A 168 13.82 -3.48 -0.63
C PHE A 168 13.96 -2.78 -1.99
N LEU A 169 12.95 -2.03 -2.43
CA LEU A 169 12.99 -1.31 -3.71
C LEU A 169 14.17 -0.32 -3.79
N VAL A 170 14.43 0.40 -2.70
CA VAL A 170 15.59 1.31 -2.61
C VAL A 170 16.90 0.52 -2.60
N SER A 171 17.00 -0.54 -1.81
CA SER A 171 18.20 -1.39 -1.76
C SER A 171 18.49 -2.08 -3.10
N TRP A 172 17.46 -2.45 -3.84
CA TRP A 172 17.58 -3.01 -5.19
C TRP A 172 18.14 -1.96 -6.17
N ALA A 173 17.65 -0.72 -6.11
CA ALA A 173 18.20 0.40 -6.86
C ALA A 173 19.66 0.74 -6.48
N GLU A 174 20.00 0.71 -5.19
CA GLU A 174 21.38 0.91 -4.70
C GLU A 174 22.33 -0.14 -5.27
N MET A 175 21.92 -1.41 -5.28
CA MET A 175 22.70 -2.51 -5.87
C MET A 175 22.90 -2.34 -7.37
N ALA A 176 21.91 -1.82 -8.10
CA ALA A 176 22.05 -1.52 -9.53
C ALA A 176 23.13 -0.45 -9.79
N HIS A 177 23.30 0.49 -8.86
CA HIS A 177 24.40 1.46 -8.87
C HIS A 177 25.72 0.93 -8.27
N SER A 178 25.79 -0.35 -7.87
CA SER A 178 26.93 -0.91 -7.12
C SER A 178 27.25 -0.11 -5.84
N LYS A 179 26.24 0.46 -5.19
CA LYS A 179 26.35 1.17 -3.91
C LYS A 179 26.12 0.20 -2.74
N PRO A 180 26.72 0.46 -1.57
CA PRO A 180 26.35 -0.27 -0.36
C PRO A 180 24.89 0.02 0.01
N LEU A 181 24.25 -0.94 0.69
CA LEU A 181 22.88 -0.78 1.16
C LEU A 181 22.80 0.29 2.26
N THR A 182 21.92 1.27 2.11
CA THR A 182 21.71 2.28 3.16
C THR A 182 20.97 1.70 4.36
N LEU A 183 20.07 0.74 4.14
CA LEU A 183 19.32 0.05 5.18
C LEU A 183 19.45 -1.46 4.99
N LEU A 184 20.00 -2.13 6.00
CA LEU A 184 20.01 -3.59 6.09
C LEU A 184 18.76 -4.05 6.86
N PRO A 185 17.99 -5.02 6.36
CA PRO A 185 16.80 -5.50 7.03
C PRO A 185 17.17 -6.29 8.30
N SER A 186 16.42 -6.05 9.36
CA SER A 186 16.50 -6.76 10.64
C SER A 186 15.33 -7.72 10.73
N PHE A 187 15.63 -9.02 10.81
CA PHE A 187 14.65 -10.09 11.00
C PHE A 187 14.45 -10.43 12.49
N ARG A 188 14.84 -9.51 13.39
CA ARG A 188 14.78 -9.72 14.84
C ARG A 188 13.34 -9.60 15.33
N ARG A 189 12.57 -10.70 15.24
CA ARG A 189 11.18 -10.79 15.72
C ARG A 189 11.02 -10.46 17.21
N SER A 190 12.09 -10.61 18.00
CA SER A 190 12.10 -10.23 19.41
C SER A 190 11.84 -8.74 19.69
N LEU A 191 11.89 -7.87 18.66
CA LEU A 191 11.59 -6.45 18.80
C LEU A 191 10.11 -6.17 19.08
N ILE A 192 9.23 -7.09 18.68
CA ILE A 192 7.78 -7.00 18.83
C ILE A 192 7.19 -8.29 19.42
N SER A 193 7.88 -8.88 20.39
CA SER A 193 7.37 -10.05 21.12
C SER A 193 6.22 -9.70 22.05
N PRO A 194 5.28 -10.64 22.26
CA PRO A 194 4.24 -10.49 23.27
C PRO A 194 4.82 -10.41 24.68
N ARG A 195 4.12 -9.70 25.57
CA ARG A 195 4.46 -9.59 26.99
C ARG A 195 4.14 -10.90 27.72
N ARG A 196 4.79 -11.11 28.86
CA ARG A 196 4.58 -12.28 29.73
C ARG A 196 4.49 -11.86 31.20
N PRO A 197 3.30 -11.93 31.85
CA PRO A 197 2.00 -12.31 31.25
C PRO A 197 1.55 -11.31 30.18
N GLY A 198 0.83 -11.79 29.17
CA GLY A 198 0.19 -10.93 28.17
C GLY A 198 -1.01 -10.22 28.79
N PHE A 199 -1.28 -9.00 28.35
CA PHE A 199 -2.43 -8.21 28.75
C PHE A 199 -2.80 -7.29 27.58
N TYR A 200 -4.08 -6.99 27.38
CA TYR A 200 -4.47 -6.02 26.35
C TYR A 200 -5.74 -5.27 26.79
N ASN A 201 -5.91 -4.05 26.29
CA ASN A 201 -7.15 -3.31 26.47
C ASN A 201 -8.31 -3.97 25.67
N PRO A 202 -9.44 -4.31 26.30
CA PRO A 202 -10.61 -4.88 25.61
C PRO A 202 -11.14 -4.03 24.45
N SER A 203 -10.82 -2.74 24.36
CA SER A 203 -11.17 -1.92 23.20
C SER A 203 -10.58 -2.42 21.88
N LEU A 204 -9.59 -3.33 21.91
CA LEU A 204 -9.12 -4.01 20.70
C LEU A 204 -10.16 -4.97 20.12
N ASP A 205 -11.06 -5.51 20.94
CA ASP A 205 -12.17 -6.32 20.48
C ASP A 205 -13.17 -5.50 19.65
N ASP A 206 -13.17 -4.16 19.77
CA ASP A 206 -13.96 -3.27 18.91
C ASP A 206 -13.30 -3.04 17.55
N MET A 207 -11.98 -3.26 17.42
CA MET A 207 -11.22 -2.99 16.19
C MET A 207 -10.87 -4.26 15.40
N TYR A 208 -10.65 -5.37 16.07
CA TYR A 208 -10.19 -6.62 15.48
C TYR A 208 -11.12 -7.77 15.82
N VAL A 209 -11.11 -8.79 14.97
CA VAL A 209 -11.98 -9.96 15.13
C VAL A 209 -11.31 -11.21 14.58
N PRO A 210 -11.40 -12.35 15.29
CA PRO A 210 -11.03 -13.65 14.74
C PRO A 210 -11.93 -14.01 13.55
N VAL A 211 -11.36 -14.59 12.50
CA VAL A 211 -12.06 -14.86 11.23
C VAL A 211 -13.22 -15.84 11.43
N SER A 212 -13.15 -16.78 12.38
CA SER A 212 -14.25 -17.73 12.61
C SER A 212 -15.50 -17.09 13.23
N ALA A 213 -15.36 -15.91 13.84
CA ALA A 213 -16.46 -15.15 14.41
C ALA A 213 -17.21 -14.31 13.34
N LEU A 214 -16.69 -14.23 12.12
CA LEU A 214 -17.34 -13.49 11.03
C LEU A 214 -18.51 -14.28 10.44
N PRO A 215 -19.59 -13.59 10.04
CA PRO A 215 -20.66 -14.24 9.30
C PRO A 215 -20.15 -14.75 7.94
N PRO A 216 -20.77 -15.79 7.38
CA PRO A 216 -20.42 -16.27 6.05
C PRO A 216 -20.59 -15.15 5.00
N PRO A 217 -19.75 -15.12 3.95
CA PRO A 217 -19.86 -14.12 2.90
C PRO A 217 -21.25 -14.15 2.23
N LYS A 218 -21.85 -12.98 2.03
CA LYS A 218 -23.10 -12.89 1.27
C LYS A 218 -22.82 -13.16 -0.21
N PRO A 219 -23.76 -13.80 -0.96
CA PRO A 219 -23.62 -13.95 -2.40
C PRO A 219 -23.54 -12.59 -3.08
N GLN A 220 -22.53 -12.38 -3.93
CA GLN A 220 -22.42 -11.15 -4.70
C GLN A 220 -23.55 -11.09 -5.73
N HIS A 221 -24.29 -9.99 -5.74
CA HIS A 221 -25.30 -9.74 -6.77
C HIS A 221 -24.59 -9.27 -8.06
N PRO A 222 -24.94 -9.79 -9.25
CA PRO A 222 -24.27 -9.43 -10.51
C PRO A 222 -24.32 -7.94 -10.85
N ASN A 223 -25.29 -7.21 -10.29
CA ASN A 223 -25.50 -5.77 -10.47
C ASN A 223 -25.10 -4.95 -9.24
N ALA A 224 -24.41 -5.55 -8.26
CA ALA A 224 -23.90 -4.81 -7.11
C ALA A 224 -22.88 -3.78 -7.58
N ASP A 225 -22.83 -2.66 -6.88
CA ASP A 225 -21.74 -1.71 -7.03
C ASP A 225 -20.41 -2.42 -6.69
N HIS A 226 -19.35 -2.08 -7.42
CA HIS A 226 -18.06 -2.75 -7.30
C HIS A 226 -16.94 -1.72 -7.16
N LEU A 227 -15.86 -2.14 -6.50
CA LEU A 227 -14.67 -1.30 -6.36
C LEU A 227 -13.97 -1.16 -7.72
N ILE A 228 -13.58 0.07 -8.03
CA ILE A 228 -12.75 0.40 -9.19
C ILE A 228 -11.59 1.27 -8.74
N SER A 229 -10.48 1.22 -9.47
CA SER A 229 -9.31 2.04 -9.18
C SER A 229 -9.21 3.28 -10.05
N ARG A 230 -8.78 4.38 -9.42
CA ARG A 230 -8.41 5.64 -10.07
C ARG A 230 -7.16 6.22 -9.43
N ILE A 231 -6.37 6.94 -10.23
CA ILE A 231 -5.24 7.73 -9.72
C ILE A 231 -5.48 9.20 -10.04
N TYR A 232 -5.53 10.00 -8.99
CA TYR A 232 -5.69 11.45 -9.08
C TYR A 232 -4.39 12.15 -8.69
N TYR A 233 -4.30 13.45 -8.99
CA TYR A 233 -3.44 14.36 -8.25
C TYR A 233 -4.27 15.40 -7.50
N VAL A 234 -3.78 15.81 -6.34
CA VAL A 234 -4.36 16.87 -5.50
C VAL A 234 -3.28 17.92 -5.28
N GLN A 235 -3.60 19.17 -5.62
CA GLN A 235 -2.63 20.25 -5.57
C GLN A 235 -2.32 20.67 -4.12
N ALA A 236 -1.10 21.17 -3.89
CA ALA A 236 -0.61 21.59 -2.58
C ALA A 236 -1.47 22.68 -1.93
N ASP A 237 -2.02 23.59 -2.73
CA ASP A 237 -2.92 24.67 -2.32
C ASP A 237 -4.28 24.12 -1.88
N GLU A 238 -4.88 23.21 -2.65
CA GLU A 238 -6.12 22.52 -2.26
C GLU A 238 -5.96 21.72 -0.96
N LEU A 239 -4.83 21.05 -0.77
CA LEU A 239 -4.53 20.36 0.50
C LEU A 239 -4.41 21.34 1.67
N SER A 240 -3.86 22.52 1.43
CA SER A 240 -3.74 23.56 2.45
C SER A 240 -5.11 24.19 2.75
N ARG A 241 -5.95 24.38 1.73
CA ARG A 241 -7.33 24.84 1.87
C ARG A 241 -8.18 23.85 2.67
N LEU A 242 -8.10 22.56 2.35
CA LEU A 242 -8.77 21.50 3.11
C LEU A 242 -8.33 21.48 4.57
N GLN A 243 -7.02 21.62 4.82
CA GLN A 243 -6.48 21.71 6.18
C GLN A 243 -7.07 22.92 6.93
N SER A 244 -7.07 24.11 6.34
CA SER A 244 -7.65 25.31 6.97
C SER A 244 -9.15 25.20 7.23
N LEU A 245 -9.91 24.54 6.34
CA LEU A 245 -11.34 24.29 6.54
C LEU A 245 -11.64 23.24 7.63
N ALA A 246 -10.68 22.35 7.87
CA ALA A 246 -10.75 21.32 8.89
C ALA A 246 -10.24 21.81 10.26
N GLU A 247 -9.51 22.93 10.31
CA GLU A 247 -9.04 23.51 11.57
C GLU A 247 -10.20 24.03 12.42
N ASN A 248 -10.13 23.78 13.72
CA ASN A 248 -11.05 24.32 14.72
C ASN A 248 -10.24 25.04 15.80
N SER A 249 -10.30 26.38 15.84
CA SER A 249 -9.53 27.19 16.79
C SER A 249 -9.87 26.94 18.26
N GLY A 250 -10.95 26.22 18.56
CA GLY A 250 -11.35 25.84 19.93
C GLY A 250 -10.79 24.50 20.41
N ILE A 251 -10.06 23.75 19.57
CA ILE A 251 -9.54 22.42 19.88
C ILE A 251 -8.01 22.49 20.08
N GLY A 252 -7.51 21.81 21.11
CA GLY A 252 -6.10 21.90 21.57
C GLY A 252 -5.06 21.18 20.69
N HIS A 253 -5.42 20.71 19.49
CA HIS A 253 -4.51 20.04 18.56
C HIS A 253 -4.56 20.67 17.17
N LYS A 254 -3.47 20.53 16.41
CA LYS A 254 -3.40 20.99 15.02
C LYS A 254 -3.78 19.85 14.07
N THR A 255 -4.83 20.06 13.27
CA THR A 255 -5.24 19.13 12.23
C THR A 255 -4.17 19.02 11.15
N THR A 256 -3.75 17.79 10.83
CA THR A 256 -2.80 17.49 9.76
C THR A 256 -3.50 17.50 8.40
N LYS A 257 -2.72 17.67 7.31
CA LYS A 257 -3.24 17.53 5.94
C LYS A 257 -3.87 16.16 5.69
N LEU A 258 -3.35 15.09 6.33
CA LEU A 258 -3.88 13.74 6.17
C LEU A 258 -5.24 13.59 6.86
N GLU A 259 -5.40 14.11 8.08
CA GLU A 259 -6.68 14.11 8.79
C GLU A 259 -7.72 14.93 8.04
N ALA A 260 -7.38 16.14 7.57
CA ALA A 260 -8.26 16.99 6.80
C ALA A 260 -8.70 16.35 5.46
N PHE A 261 -7.75 15.74 4.74
CA PHE A 261 -8.01 14.98 3.53
C PHE A 261 -8.94 13.79 3.78
N SER A 262 -8.68 13.02 4.84
CA SER A 262 -9.47 11.83 5.19
C SER A 262 -10.88 12.21 5.61
N ALA A 263 -11.03 13.29 6.38
CA ALA A 263 -12.32 13.86 6.77
C ALA A 263 -13.13 14.34 5.56
N PHE A 264 -12.48 15.03 4.61
CA PHE A 264 -13.13 15.48 3.39
C PHE A 264 -13.63 14.29 2.57
N LEU A 265 -12.78 13.27 2.38
CA LEU A 265 -13.16 12.06 1.65
C LEU A 265 -14.28 11.28 2.36
N TRP A 266 -14.26 11.22 3.69
CA TRP A 266 -15.31 10.55 4.47
C TRP A 266 -16.66 11.24 4.31
N LYS A 267 -16.69 12.58 4.34
CA LYS A 267 -17.89 13.36 4.00
C LYS A 267 -18.37 13.11 2.57
N MET A 268 -17.45 13.05 1.60
CA MET A 268 -17.80 12.77 0.20
C MET A 268 -18.43 11.38 0.04
N VAL A 269 -17.82 10.36 0.63
CA VAL A 269 -18.37 8.99 0.60
C VAL A 269 -19.75 8.95 1.27
N ALA A 270 -19.92 9.59 2.42
CA ALA A 270 -21.21 9.66 3.13
C ALA A 270 -22.29 10.43 2.35
N ALA A 271 -21.91 11.42 1.52
CA ALA A 271 -22.85 12.17 0.68
C ALA A 271 -23.54 11.29 -0.38
N GLY A 272 -22.90 10.18 -0.79
CA GLY A 272 -23.48 9.20 -1.72
C GLY A 272 -24.45 8.20 -1.09
N VAL A 273 -24.59 8.21 0.23
CA VAL A 273 -25.45 7.27 0.96
C VAL A 273 -26.87 7.83 1.06
N VAL A 274 -27.85 7.08 0.57
CA VAL A 274 -29.27 7.48 0.55
C VAL A 274 -29.88 7.42 1.95
N GLU A 275 -29.75 6.28 2.61
CA GLU A 275 -30.25 6.03 3.97
C GLU A 275 -29.33 6.71 5.00
N GLY A 276 -29.82 7.77 5.63
CA GLY A 276 -29.02 8.62 6.51
C GLY A 276 -28.53 7.93 7.79
N ASP A 277 -29.18 6.85 8.20
CA ASP A 277 -28.87 6.06 9.39
C ASP A 277 -27.79 5.00 9.20
N LYS A 278 -27.36 4.72 7.96
CA LYS A 278 -26.26 3.79 7.69
C LYS A 278 -24.96 4.26 8.34
N ILE A 279 -24.22 3.30 8.89
CA ILE A 279 -22.94 3.54 9.57
C ILE A 279 -21.80 3.53 8.57
N CYS A 280 -21.26 4.71 8.26
CA CYS A 280 -20.07 4.87 7.44
C CYS A 280 -18.81 4.70 8.29
N ARG A 281 -17.83 3.97 7.76
CA ARG A 281 -16.58 3.66 8.46
C ARG A 281 -15.38 4.21 7.71
N MET A 282 -14.46 4.84 8.43
CA MET A 282 -13.20 5.31 7.84
C MET A 282 -12.05 5.02 8.78
N GLY A 283 -11.07 4.27 8.27
CA GLY A 283 -9.86 3.91 9.00
C GLY A 283 -8.61 4.54 8.44
N ILE A 284 -7.57 4.59 9.26
CA ILE A 284 -6.24 5.05 8.84
C ILE A 284 -5.19 4.02 9.23
N VAL A 285 -4.33 3.64 8.29
CA VAL A 285 -3.19 2.77 8.59
C VAL A 285 -2.14 3.53 9.39
N VAL A 286 -1.80 3.01 10.57
CA VAL A 286 -0.76 3.54 11.47
C VAL A 286 0.47 2.65 11.43
N ASP A 287 1.63 3.24 11.10
CA ASP A 287 2.95 2.60 11.19
C ASP A 287 3.47 2.64 12.63
N GLY A 288 3.63 1.46 13.23
CA GLY A 288 4.08 1.30 14.61
C GLY A 288 5.59 1.41 14.81
N ARG A 289 6.42 1.44 13.75
CA ARG A 289 7.90 1.48 13.91
C ARG A 289 8.36 2.67 14.74
N LEU A 290 7.83 3.86 14.45
CA LEU A 290 8.16 5.07 15.23
C LEU A 290 7.67 4.99 16.67
N ARG A 291 6.50 4.36 16.90
CA ARG A 291 5.85 4.29 18.22
C ARG A 291 6.55 3.27 19.10
N MET A 292 6.84 2.10 18.54
CA MET A 292 7.59 1.02 19.19
C MET A 292 9.05 1.41 19.48
N GLY A 293 9.60 2.39 18.77
CA GLY A 293 10.90 2.99 19.08
C GLY A 293 10.94 3.74 20.42
N GLY A 294 9.79 4.20 20.94
CA GLY A 294 9.67 4.77 22.29
C GLY A 294 10.51 6.04 22.56
N GLY A 295 10.94 6.77 21.52
CA GLY A 295 11.84 7.92 21.65
C GLY A 295 13.30 7.55 21.97
N GLU A 296 13.60 6.26 22.15
CA GLU A 296 14.96 5.75 22.34
C GLU A 296 15.66 5.64 20.99
N THR A 297 16.72 6.43 20.79
CA THR A 297 17.43 6.52 19.50
C THR A 297 17.86 5.15 18.96
N ASP A 298 18.37 4.25 19.80
CA ASP A 298 18.89 2.96 19.32
C ASP A 298 17.78 1.94 19.03
N ARG A 299 16.72 1.91 19.85
CA ARG A 299 15.55 1.09 19.56
C ARG A 299 14.82 1.58 18.30
N LEU A 300 14.73 2.89 18.10
CA LEU A 300 14.19 3.47 16.88
C LEU A 300 15.01 3.09 15.65
N LYS A 301 16.35 3.11 15.71
CA LYS A 301 17.20 2.61 14.61
C LYS A 301 16.90 1.15 14.27
N LEU A 302 16.72 0.30 15.29
CA LEU A 302 16.37 -1.12 15.09
C LEU A 302 14.97 -1.29 14.49
N MET A 303 13.98 -0.49 14.92
CA MET A 303 12.63 -0.53 14.34
C MET A 303 12.59 -0.02 12.90
N ASN A 304 13.41 0.97 12.56
CA ASN A 304 13.54 1.48 11.18
C ASN A 304 14.12 0.44 10.21
N THR A 305 14.85 -0.56 10.71
CA THR A 305 15.34 -1.67 9.89
C THR A 305 14.47 -2.91 9.98
N TYR A 306 13.43 -2.93 10.83
CA TYR A 306 12.59 -4.10 11.03
C TYR A 306 11.90 -4.55 9.73
N PHE A 307 12.16 -5.79 9.34
CA PHE A 307 11.53 -6.46 8.22
C PHE A 307 10.24 -7.16 8.66
N GLY A 308 9.14 -6.83 8.00
CA GLY A 308 7.82 -7.41 8.24
C GLY A 308 6.75 -6.33 8.32
N ASN A 309 5.62 -6.67 8.93
CA ASN A 309 4.50 -5.77 9.13
C ASN A 309 4.53 -5.17 10.54
N VAL A 310 4.33 -3.86 10.64
CA VAL A 310 4.15 -3.15 11.92
C VAL A 310 2.99 -2.17 11.78
N LEU A 311 1.80 -2.69 11.52
CA LEU A 311 0.62 -1.89 11.18
C LEU A 311 -0.48 -2.06 12.23
N SER A 312 -1.23 -0.99 12.44
CA SER A 312 -2.56 -1.02 13.06
C SER A 312 -3.53 -0.22 12.20
N ILE A 313 -4.82 -0.58 12.23
CA ILE A 313 -5.86 0.05 11.42
C ILE A 313 -6.99 0.53 12.34
N PRO A 314 -6.78 1.58 13.15
CA PRO A 314 -7.87 2.24 13.85
C PRO A 314 -8.89 2.80 12.85
N TYR A 315 -10.16 2.77 13.22
CA TYR A 315 -11.23 3.35 12.41
C TYR A 315 -12.33 3.99 13.27
N GLY A 316 -12.97 5.00 12.67
CA GLY A 316 -14.12 5.67 13.25
C GLY A 316 -15.40 5.27 12.54
N GLU A 317 -16.50 5.31 13.30
CA GLU A 317 -17.85 5.05 12.80
C GLU A 317 -18.74 6.27 13.05
N LYS A 318 -19.53 6.66 12.05
CA LYS A 318 -20.56 7.69 12.16
C LYS A 318 -21.69 7.43 11.17
N ARG A 319 -22.90 7.89 11.53
CA ARG A 319 -24.06 7.88 10.63
C ARG A 319 -23.83 8.77 9.42
N ALA A 320 -24.36 8.37 8.28
CA ALA A 320 -24.21 9.11 7.03
C ALA A 320 -24.79 10.53 7.12
N ASP A 321 -25.94 10.73 7.78
CA ASP A 321 -26.54 12.04 7.99
C ASP A 321 -25.66 12.98 8.82
N GLU A 322 -25.10 12.51 9.93
CA GLU A 322 -24.17 13.27 10.77
C GLU A 322 -22.95 13.72 9.98
N LEU A 323 -22.35 12.81 9.21
CA LEU A 323 -21.21 13.13 8.37
C LEU A 323 -21.56 14.16 7.29
N ARG A 324 -22.77 14.15 6.73
CA ARG A 324 -23.20 15.14 5.73
C ARG A 324 -23.38 16.52 6.36
N GLU A 325 -24.08 16.60 7.48
CA GLU A 325 -24.54 17.85 8.11
C GLU A 325 -23.44 18.59 8.89
N ARG A 326 -22.55 17.85 9.56
CA ARG A 326 -21.51 18.45 10.43
C ARG A 326 -20.42 19.18 9.62
N PRO A 327 -19.80 20.25 10.14
CA PRO A 327 -18.70 20.92 9.44
C PRO A 327 -17.48 20.00 9.27
N LEU A 328 -16.64 20.29 8.27
CA LEU A 328 -15.42 19.49 8.00
C LEU A 328 -14.52 19.39 9.23
N SER A 329 -14.42 20.46 10.02
CA SER A 329 -13.64 20.50 11.25
C SER A 329 -14.11 19.52 12.33
N TRP A 330 -15.41 19.26 12.41
CA TRP A 330 -15.95 18.26 13.32
C TRP A 330 -15.61 16.84 12.86
N VAL A 331 -15.71 16.57 11.55
CA VAL A 331 -15.33 15.27 10.99
C VAL A 331 -13.83 15.04 11.15
N ALA A 332 -13.01 16.07 10.93
CA ALA A 332 -11.57 15.99 11.14
C ALA A 332 -11.19 15.72 12.61
N ASN A 333 -11.93 16.30 13.56
CA ASN A 333 -11.78 15.94 14.97
C ASN A 333 -12.15 14.48 15.24
N THR A 334 -13.21 13.95 14.60
CA THR A 334 -13.55 12.52 14.70
C THR A 334 -12.43 11.63 14.15
N VAL A 335 -11.78 12.04 13.06
CA VAL A 335 -10.59 11.35 12.53
C VAL A 335 -9.44 11.39 13.54
N HIS A 336 -9.23 12.53 14.20
CA HIS A 336 -8.18 12.69 15.21
C HIS A 336 -8.41 11.80 16.43
N GLU A 337 -9.62 11.81 17.00
CA GLU A 337 -10.00 11.00 18.17
C GLU A 337 -9.80 9.50 17.91
N CYS A 338 -10.14 9.04 16.69
CA CYS A 338 -9.89 7.67 16.26
C CYS A 338 -8.38 7.31 16.25
N LEU A 339 -7.52 8.26 15.90
CA LEU A 339 -6.08 8.04 15.82
C LEU A 339 -5.39 8.13 17.19
N GLU A 340 -5.87 8.99 18.08
CA GLU A 340 -5.20 9.39 19.32
C GLU A 340 -4.79 8.18 20.18
N SER A 341 -5.70 7.22 20.38
CA SER A 341 -5.43 6.01 21.15
C SER A 341 -4.49 5.03 20.42
N ALA A 342 -4.51 5.01 19.10
CA ALA A 342 -3.83 4.04 18.26
C ALA A 342 -2.42 4.46 17.79
N VAL A 343 -1.98 5.67 18.13
CA VAL A 343 -0.64 6.19 17.79
C VAL A 343 0.36 6.12 18.96
N THR A 344 0.14 5.20 19.89
CA THR A 344 0.96 5.01 21.10
C THR A 344 1.76 3.70 21.05
N LYS A 345 2.80 3.59 21.88
CA LYS A 345 3.55 2.33 22.04
C LYS A 345 2.68 1.24 22.68
N ASP A 346 1.89 1.63 23.69
CA ASP A 346 1.04 0.71 24.45
C ASP A 346 -0.02 0.07 23.56
N HIS A 347 -0.62 0.83 22.64
CA HIS A 347 -1.55 0.29 21.65
C HIS A 347 -0.95 -0.86 20.82
N PHE A 348 0.29 -0.71 20.34
CA PHE A 348 0.95 -1.77 19.58
C PHE A 348 1.32 -2.97 20.45
N LEU A 349 1.70 -2.76 21.71
CA LEU A 349 1.96 -3.86 22.66
C LEU A 349 0.67 -4.62 22.98
N ASP A 350 -0.43 -3.91 23.21
CA ASP A 350 -1.75 -4.49 23.44
C ASP A 350 -2.21 -5.27 22.20
N LEU A 351 -2.00 -4.73 20.99
CA LEU A 351 -2.35 -5.43 19.75
C LEU A 351 -1.55 -6.72 19.57
N ILE A 352 -0.25 -6.71 19.89
CA ILE A 352 0.59 -7.92 19.84
C ILE A 352 0.05 -8.98 20.82
N ASP A 353 -0.27 -8.58 22.05
CA ASP A 353 -0.80 -9.48 23.08
C ASP A 353 -2.21 -9.99 22.74
N TRP A 354 -3.05 -9.14 22.14
CA TRP A 354 -4.38 -9.51 21.65
C TRP A 354 -4.26 -10.60 20.60
N VAL A 355 -3.38 -10.44 19.60
CA VAL A 355 -3.15 -11.49 18.62
C VAL A 355 -2.64 -12.76 19.29
N GLU A 356 -1.66 -12.66 20.19
CA GLU A 356 -1.12 -13.83 20.91
C GLU A 356 -2.20 -14.61 21.66
N ALA A 357 -3.17 -13.92 22.27
CA ALA A 357 -4.29 -14.54 22.98
C ALA A 357 -5.27 -15.29 22.07
N HIS A 358 -5.36 -14.94 20.79
CA HIS A 358 -6.27 -15.54 19.82
C HIS A 358 -5.60 -16.56 18.89
N ARG A 359 -4.26 -16.68 18.93
CA ARG A 359 -3.53 -17.68 18.12
C ARG A 359 -3.94 -19.12 18.49
N PRO A 360 -3.98 -20.04 17.51
CA PRO A 360 -3.54 -19.89 16.11
C PRO A 360 -4.65 -19.37 15.17
N GLU A 361 -5.76 -18.85 15.69
CA GLU A 361 -6.87 -18.41 14.84
C GLU A 361 -6.49 -17.16 14.02
N PRO A 362 -6.72 -17.16 12.69
CA PRO A 362 -6.54 -15.96 11.88
C PRO A 362 -7.46 -14.84 12.36
N ALA A 363 -6.97 -13.60 12.33
CA ALA A 363 -7.73 -12.43 12.71
C ALA A 363 -7.48 -11.28 11.73
N LEU A 364 -8.41 -10.32 11.68
CA LEU A 364 -8.31 -9.13 10.82
C LEU A 364 -8.95 -7.91 11.46
N ALA A 365 -8.69 -6.73 10.90
CA ALA A 365 -9.35 -5.49 11.30
C ALA A 365 -10.83 -5.50 10.82
N LYS A 366 -11.77 -5.29 11.75
CA LYS A 366 -13.22 -5.38 11.52
C LYS A 366 -13.73 -4.49 10.37
N ILE A 367 -13.07 -3.36 10.12
CA ILE A 367 -13.40 -2.46 9.00
C ILE A 367 -13.40 -3.19 7.63
N TYR A 368 -12.59 -4.24 7.48
CA TYR A 368 -12.53 -5.02 6.24
C TYR A 368 -13.61 -6.12 6.11
N ALA A 369 -14.38 -6.36 7.17
CA ALA A 369 -15.48 -7.33 7.20
C ALA A 369 -16.86 -6.67 7.39
N SER A 370 -16.95 -5.34 7.21
CA SER A 370 -18.09 -4.51 7.66
C SER A 370 -19.34 -4.50 6.76
N GLY A 371 -19.58 -5.48 5.87
CA GLY A 371 -20.78 -5.52 4.99
C GLY A 371 -21.90 -6.48 5.42
N GLY A 372 -21.74 -7.14 6.57
CA GLY A 372 -22.67 -8.15 7.06
C GLY A 372 -23.96 -7.60 7.69
N GLU A 373 -23.91 -6.40 8.26
CA GLU A 373 -24.95 -5.84 9.14
C GLU A 373 -26.06 -5.11 8.35
N GLU A 374 -27.25 -4.97 8.92
CA GLU A 374 -28.39 -4.30 8.24
C GLU A 374 -28.18 -2.78 8.12
N ASP A 375 -27.49 -2.18 9.08
CA ASP A 375 -27.13 -0.76 9.16
C ASP A 375 -25.75 -0.48 8.54
N ALA A 376 -25.09 -1.48 7.96
CA ALA A 376 -23.78 -1.34 7.34
C ALA A 376 -23.80 -0.30 6.19
N GLY A 377 -23.06 0.79 6.40
CA GLY A 377 -22.72 1.74 5.35
C GLY A 377 -21.35 1.46 4.74
N PRO A 378 -20.88 2.34 3.83
CA PRO A 378 -19.59 2.18 3.18
C PRO A 378 -18.41 2.27 4.15
N ALA A 379 -17.39 1.46 3.89
CA ALA A 379 -16.13 1.46 4.63
C ALA A 379 -14.95 1.74 3.69
N PHE A 380 -13.97 2.53 4.12
CA PHE A 380 -12.69 2.62 3.43
C PHE A 380 -11.52 2.92 4.38
N VAL A 381 -10.31 2.56 3.96
CA VAL A 381 -9.08 2.83 4.72
C VAL A 381 -8.15 3.75 3.95
N VAL A 382 -7.60 4.76 4.63
CA VAL A 382 -6.57 5.66 4.12
C VAL A 382 -5.20 5.22 4.63
N SER A 383 -4.26 4.95 3.74
CA SER A 383 -2.88 4.59 4.07
C SER A 383 -1.91 5.65 3.59
N SER A 384 -1.16 6.26 4.51
CA SER A 384 -0.26 7.35 4.17
C SER A 384 0.97 6.86 3.40
N GLY A 385 0.98 7.04 2.09
CA GLY A 385 2.13 6.77 1.22
C GLY A 385 3.21 7.84 1.29
N LYS A 386 3.26 8.70 2.32
CA LYS A 386 4.18 9.86 2.41
C LYS A 386 5.66 9.53 2.42
N ARG A 387 6.01 8.29 2.74
CA ARG A 387 7.39 7.78 2.67
C ARG A 387 7.68 6.99 1.40
N PHE A 388 6.77 7.01 0.41
CA PHE A 388 6.97 6.31 -0.85
C PHE A 388 8.24 6.83 -1.54
N PRO A 389 9.25 5.97 -1.79
CA PRO A 389 10.59 6.39 -2.16
C PRO A 389 10.76 6.51 -3.68
N GLY A 390 9.72 6.92 -4.42
CA GLY A 390 9.73 6.88 -5.89
C GLY A 390 10.99 7.48 -6.53
N SER A 391 11.44 8.64 -6.04
CA SER A 391 12.65 9.32 -6.54
C SER A 391 13.99 8.65 -6.20
N LYS A 392 13.98 7.62 -5.34
CA LYS A 392 15.15 6.82 -4.96
C LYS A 392 15.25 5.49 -5.72
N VAL A 393 14.21 5.10 -6.45
CA VAL A 393 14.20 3.87 -7.26
C VAL A 393 14.80 4.15 -8.64
N ASP A 394 16.05 4.61 -8.65
CA ASP A 394 16.86 4.82 -9.87
C ASP A 394 17.82 3.64 -10.02
N PHE A 395 17.69 2.92 -11.12
CA PHE A 395 18.50 1.73 -11.40
C PHE A 395 19.72 2.03 -12.29
N GLY A 396 20.01 3.30 -12.58
CA GLY A 396 21.13 3.73 -13.42
C GLY A 396 20.74 4.44 -14.71
N TRP A 397 19.45 4.56 -15.01
CA TRP A 397 18.92 5.27 -16.18
C TRP A 397 18.02 6.45 -15.83
N GLY A 398 18.11 6.92 -14.58
CA GLY A 398 17.35 8.05 -14.08
C GLY A 398 16.14 7.63 -13.26
N LYS A 399 15.57 8.62 -12.56
CA LYS A 399 14.42 8.46 -11.69
C LYS A 399 13.16 8.10 -12.50
N PRO A 400 12.22 7.35 -11.91
CA PRO A 400 10.93 7.11 -12.54
C PRO A 400 10.16 8.44 -12.66
N MET A 401 9.46 8.60 -13.78
CA MET A 401 8.51 9.69 -14.00
C MET A 401 7.31 9.56 -13.06
N LEU A 402 6.88 8.33 -12.79
CA LEU A 402 5.81 8.01 -11.87
C LEU A 402 6.13 6.68 -11.18
N GLY A 403 5.85 6.61 -9.89
CA GLY A 403 5.65 5.35 -9.19
C GLY A 403 4.32 5.37 -8.46
N SER A 404 3.60 4.27 -8.45
CA SER A 404 2.35 4.14 -7.69
C SER A 404 2.13 2.69 -7.28
N TYR A 405 1.36 2.51 -6.21
CA TYR A 405 0.76 1.23 -5.89
C TYR A 405 -0.49 1.01 -6.74
N HIS A 406 -0.77 -0.26 -7.01
CA HIS A 406 -2.00 -0.73 -7.61
C HIS A 406 -2.26 -2.17 -7.15
N PHE A 407 -3.31 -2.36 -6.37
CA PHE A 407 -3.67 -3.66 -5.81
C PHE A 407 -5.18 -3.72 -5.60
N PRO A 408 -5.96 -3.86 -6.68
CA PRO A 408 -7.39 -4.09 -6.53
C PRO A 408 -7.58 -5.39 -5.76
N TRP A 409 -8.38 -5.36 -4.71
CA TRP A 409 -8.61 -6.51 -3.84
C TRP A 409 -10.07 -6.93 -3.84
N GLY A 410 -10.33 -8.19 -3.48
CA GLY A 410 -11.69 -8.74 -3.49
C GLY A 410 -12.56 -8.34 -2.29
N GLY A 411 -12.10 -7.43 -1.44
CA GLY A 411 -12.85 -6.97 -0.28
C GLY A 411 -13.94 -5.95 -0.64
N GLU A 412 -14.80 -5.63 0.33
CA GLU A 412 -15.87 -4.63 0.16
C GLU A 412 -15.44 -3.24 0.64
N ALA A 413 -14.45 -3.18 1.53
CA ALA A 413 -13.90 -1.92 2.00
C ALA A 413 -12.98 -1.30 0.95
N GLY A 414 -13.20 -0.01 0.70
CA GLY A 414 -12.33 0.77 -0.17
C GLY A 414 -10.94 1.02 0.41
N TYR A 415 -10.00 1.41 -0.44
CA TYR A 415 -8.64 1.73 -0.03
C TYR A 415 -8.11 2.97 -0.75
N VAL A 416 -7.42 3.83 -0.02
CA VAL A 416 -6.94 5.12 -0.52
C VAL A 416 -5.49 5.34 -0.06
N MET A 417 -4.60 5.67 -0.99
CA MET A 417 -3.19 5.91 -0.68
C MET A 417 -2.70 7.23 -1.28
N PRO A 418 -2.68 8.33 -0.49
CA PRO A 418 -2.01 9.56 -0.88
C PRO A 418 -0.47 9.41 -0.76
N MET A 419 0.22 9.67 -1.85
CA MET A 419 1.68 9.67 -1.99
C MET A 419 2.19 11.08 -2.35
N PRO A 420 3.47 11.40 -2.14
CA PRO A 420 4.07 12.61 -2.68
C PRO A 420 4.06 12.57 -4.21
N SER A 421 3.77 13.70 -4.85
CA SER A 421 3.93 13.84 -6.29
C SER A 421 5.41 13.70 -6.69
N PRO A 422 5.71 13.04 -7.83
CA PRO A 422 7.07 12.99 -8.37
C PRO A 422 7.61 14.39 -8.73
N LEU A 423 6.75 15.40 -8.87
CA LEU A 423 7.15 16.80 -9.14
C LEU A 423 7.85 17.47 -7.96
N GLY A 424 7.70 16.95 -6.73
CA GLY A 424 8.29 17.55 -5.53
C GLY A 424 7.72 18.93 -5.15
N ASN A 425 6.61 19.34 -5.75
CA ASN A 425 5.96 20.65 -5.56
C ASN A 425 4.97 20.70 -4.38
N GLY A 426 4.89 19.64 -3.57
CA GLY A 426 3.96 19.51 -2.45
C GLY A 426 2.60 18.89 -2.81
N ASP A 427 2.32 18.68 -4.10
CA ASP A 427 1.13 17.97 -4.56
C ASP A 427 1.17 16.51 -4.13
N TRP A 428 -0.01 15.89 -4.09
CA TRP A 428 -0.16 14.48 -3.79
C TRP A 428 -0.64 13.74 -5.02
N VAL A 429 -0.04 12.57 -5.30
CA VAL A 429 -0.64 11.57 -6.18
C VAL A 429 -1.47 10.65 -5.29
N VAL A 430 -2.73 10.39 -5.65
CA VAL A 430 -3.66 9.65 -4.80
C VAL A 430 -4.20 8.46 -5.57
N TYR A 431 -3.75 7.26 -5.19
CA TYR A 431 -4.41 6.02 -5.62
C TYR A 431 -5.67 5.82 -4.80
N MET A 432 -6.78 5.54 -5.46
CA MET A 432 -8.05 5.21 -4.82
C MET A 432 -8.61 3.93 -5.43
N HIS A 433 -9.16 3.08 -4.60
CA HIS A 433 -9.93 1.89 -4.96
C HIS A 433 -11.21 1.93 -4.13
N LEU A 434 -12.25 2.59 -4.65
CA LEU A 434 -13.53 2.81 -3.96
C LEU A 434 -14.67 2.32 -4.86
N LEU A 435 -15.89 2.26 -4.32
CA LEU A 435 -17.06 1.84 -5.09
C LEU A 435 -17.27 2.76 -6.29
N LYS A 436 -17.73 2.21 -7.41
CA LYS A 436 -17.91 2.97 -8.64
C LYS A 436 -18.85 4.16 -8.43
N SER A 437 -19.95 4.01 -7.69
CA SER A 437 -20.84 5.15 -7.37
C SER A 437 -20.14 6.25 -6.56
N GLN A 438 -19.25 5.88 -5.64
CA GLN A 438 -18.47 6.84 -4.84
C GLN A 438 -17.47 7.58 -5.72
N MET A 439 -16.80 6.88 -6.64
CA MET A 439 -15.92 7.49 -7.62
C MET A 439 -16.66 8.50 -8.51
N GLU A 440 -17.82 8.13 -9.06
CA GLU A 440 -18.65 9.02 -9.88
C GLU A 440 -19.08 10.28 -9.11
N LEU A 441 -19.42 10.14 -7.83
CA LEU A 441 -19.77 11.27 -6.97
C LEU A 441 -18.57 12.20 -6.73
N ILE A 442 -17.39 11.64 -6.46
CA ILE A 442 -16.13 12.39 -6.28
C ILE A 442 -15.78 13.14 -7.56
N GLU A 443 -15.84 12.48 -8.71
CA GLU A 443 -15.59 13.08 -10.03
C GLU A 443 -16.59 14.21 -10.33
N THR A 444 -17.83 14.09 -9.89
CA THR A 444 -18.87 15.11 -10.14
C THR A 444 -18.71 16.33 -9.22
N HIS A 445 -18.48 16.12 -7.93
CA HIS A 445 -18.58 17.19 -6.91
C HIS A 445 -17.22 17.70 -6.41
N ALA A 446 -16.15 16.92 -6.61
CA ALA A 446 -14.82 17.20 -6.09
C ALA A 446 -13.73 17.17 -7.18
N ALA A 447 -14.08 17.31 -8.47
CA ALA A 447 -13.11 17.42 -9.57
C ALA A 447 -12.10 18.57 -9.43
N HIS A 448 -12.44 19.61 -8.67
CA HIS A 448 -11.51 20.70 -8.36
C HIS A 448 -10.37 20.24 -7.44
N VAL A 449 -10.63 19.27 -6.55
CA VAL A 449 -9.68 18.65 -5.62
C VAL A 449 -8.98 17.46 -6.28
N PHE A 450 -9.76 16.51 -6.81
CA PHE A 450 -9.29 15.26 -7.37
C PHE A 450 -9.21 15.35 -8.89
N ARG A 451 -8.06 15.80 -9.39
CA ARG A 451 -7.84 15.92 -10.83
C ARG A 451 -7.27 14.62 -11.37
N PRO A 452 -7.79 14.07 -12.49
CA PRO A 452 -7.25 12.86 -13.10
C PRO A 452 -5.74 12.95 -13.32
N LEU A 453 -4.97 11.92 -12.94
CA LEU A 453 -3.54 11.90 -13.22
C LEU A 453 -3.31 11.67 -14.71
N THR A 454 -2.70 12.65 -15.38
CA THR A 454 -2.38 12.60 -16.81
C THR A 454 -0.89 12.78 -17.05
N PHE A 455 -0.43 12.44 -18.25
CA PHE A 455 0.94 12.77 -18.67
C PHE A 455 1.19 14.27 -18.72
N ASP A 456 0.21 15.09 -19.09
CA ASP A 456 0.36 16.56 -19.11
C ASP A 456 0.72 17.11 -17.72
N TYR A 457 0.16 16.53 -16.66
CA TYR A 457 0.55 16.87 -15.28
C TYR A 457 2.03 16.53 -15.01
N LEU A 458 2.48 15.35 -15.43
CA LEU A 458 3.84 14.86 -15.21
C LEU A 458 4.89 15.54 -16.12
N LEU A 459 4.50 16.05 -17.29
CA LEU A 459 5.39 16.72 -18.25
C LEU A 459 5.73 18.16 -17.85
N ASN A 460 5.08 18.74 -16.84
CA ASN A 460 5.55 19.98 -16.20
C ASN A 460 6.90 19.81 -15.46
N LEU A 461 7.55 18.64 -15.59
CA LEU A 461 8.94 18.37 -15.18
C LEU A 461 9.99 18.94 -16.14
N VAL A 462 9.62 19.57 -17.26
CA VAL A 462 10.55 20.06 -18.29
C VAL A 462 10.90 21.53 -18.11
#